data_AF-A0A8I1X314-F1
#
_entry.id   AF-A0A8I1X314-F1
#
_cell.length_a   1.000
_cell.length_b   1.000
_cell.length_c   1.000
_cell.angle_alpha   90.00
_cell.angle_beta   90.00
_cell.angle_gamma   90.00
#
_symmetry.space_group_name_H-M   'P 1'
#
loop_
_entity.id
_entity.type
_entity.pdbx_description
1 polymer ?
#
loop_
_entity_poly.entity_id
_entity_poly.type
_entity_poly.pdbx_seq_one_letter_code
_entity_poly.pdbx_strand_id
1 'polypeptide(L)'
;MPNNLFYKTLSIIGTFGIVVLSSTQVWTTFKKQTNSEAEISKTLTELKKTRKETLSEINLIKKEVLNELDSARSNSVKEIKADRVNALSEVKAAKQEALQTLNAATDEDGKIWLVMRSSVNQGGNTIQKIPFSTMERCQEAELELESSDGFAGRNRFFFTMCIDAR
;
A
#
# COMPACT_ATOMS: atom_id res chain seq x y z
N MET A 1 -3.60 3.09 -22.07
CA MET A 1 -3.88 4.21 -22.99
C MET A 1 -5.00 5.09 -22.40
N PRO A 2 -4.71 6.11 -21.58
CA PRO A 2 -5.74 6.90 -20.91
C PRO A 2 -5.78 8.34 -21.45
N ASN A 3 -6.09 8.57 -22.73
CA ASN A 3 -6.05 9.93 -23.31
C ASN A 3 -7.26 10.28 -24.20
N ASN A 4 -8.34 9.49 -24.22
CA ASN A 4 -9.43 9.76 -25.17
C ASN A 4 -10.55 10.65 -24.59
N LEU A 5 -10.82 10.53 -23.29
CA LEU A 5 -11.97 11.20 -22.65
C LEU A 5 -11.74 12.70 -22.46
N PHE A 6 -10.54 13.09 -22.04
CA PHE A 6 -10.18 14.48 -21.79
C PHE A 6 -10.24 15.30 -23.09
N TYR A 7 -9.68 14.77 -24.18
CA TYR A 7 -9.66 15.43 -25.49
C TYR A 7 -11.05 15.49 -26.14
N LYS A 8 -11.86 14.42 -26.03
CA LYS A 8 -13.27 14.45 -26.44
C LYS A 8 -14.02 15.55 -25.69
N THR A 9 -13.89 15.61 -24.36
CA THR A 9 -14.60 16.60 -23.53
C THR A 9 -14.16 18.04 -23.85
N LEU A 10 -12.85 18.26 -24.04
CA LEU A 10 -12.31 19.57 -24.43
C LEU A 10 -12.82 20.01 -25.81
N SER A 11 -12.84 19.07 -26.77
CA SER A 11 -13.33 19.32 -28.12
C SER A 11 -14.81 19.70 -28.13
N ILE A 12 -15.64 19.00 -27.34
CA ILE A 12 -17.07 19.27 -27.21
C ILE A 12 -17.29 20.69 -26.64
N ILE A 13 -16.64 21.03 -25.54
CA ILE A 13 -16.75 22.37 -24.92
C ILE A 13 -16.34 23.46 -25.91
N GLY A 14 -15.27 23.24 -26.69
CA GLY A 14 -14.82 24.15 -27.74
C GLY A 14 -15.87 24.36 -28.83
N THR A 15 -16.45 23.29 -29.37
CA THR A 15 -17.52 23.39 -30.39
C THR A 15 -18.77 24.09 -29.87
N PHE A 16 -19.16 23.84 -28.63
CA PHE A 16 -20.30 24.53 -28.01
C PHE A 16 -20.07 26.03 -27.85
N GLY A 17 -18.88 26.44 -27.40
CA GLY A 17 -18.53 27.86 -27.26
C GLY A 17 -18.65 28.60 -28.59
N ILE A 18 -18.18 27.98 -29.68
CA ILE A 18 -18.24 28.56 -31.03
C ILE A 18 -19.69 28.66 -31.53
N VAL A 19 -20.52 27.64 -31.32
CA VAL A 19 -21.93 27.65 -31.75
C VAL A 19 -22.75 28.71 -31.01
N VAL A 20 -22.52 28.91 -29.70
CA VAL A 20 -23.23 29.94 -28.91
C VAL A 20 -22.79 31.36 -29.30
N LEU A 21 -21.49 31.57 -29.55
CA LEU A 21 -20.97 32.87 -29.97
C LEU A 21 -21.40 33.25 -31.40
N SER A 22 -21.42 32.30 -32.32
CA SER A 22 -21.89 32.54 -33.69
C SER A 22 -23.40 32.80 -33.74
N SER A 23 -24.21 32.07 -32.97
CA SER A 23 -25.67 32.30 -32.93
C SER A 23 -26.06 33.64 -32.31
N THR A 24 -25.28 34.18 -31.38
CA THR A 24 -25.49 35.54 -30.82
C THR A 24 -25.05 36.65 -31.78
N GLN A 25 -23.96 36.46 -32.54
CA GLN A 25 -23.55 37.41 -33.57
C GLN A 25 -24.52 37.44 -34.76
N VAL A 26 -25.00 36.28 -35.21
CA VAL A 26 -26.02 36.17 -36.27
C VAL A 26 -27.32 36.83 -35.83
N TRP A 27 -27.77 36.62 -34.58
CA TRP A 27 -29.00 37.23 -34.08
C TRP A 27 -28.91 38.77 -34.00
N THR A 28 -27.75 39.31 -33.62
CA THR A 28 -27.55 40.77 -33.52
C THR A 28 -27.44 41.44 -34.89
N THR A 29 -26.89 40.76 -35.90
CA THR A 29 -26.92 41.23 -37.30
C THR A 29 -28.30 41.09 -37.93
N PHE A 30 -29.02 40.00 -37.64
CA PHE A 30 -30.40 39.78 -38.11
C PHE A 30 -31.36 40.89 -37.68
N LYS A 31 -31.20 41.39 -36.46
CA LYS A 31 -32.04 42.48 -35.92
C LYS A 31 -31.82 43.81 -36.65
N LYS A 32 -30.75 43.94 -37.43
CA LYS A 32 -30.32 45.19 -38.09
C LYS A 32 -30.67 45.24 -39.59
N GLN A 33 -31.11 44.14 -40.20
CA GLN A 33 -31.32 44.04 -41.65
C GLN A 33 -32.72 43.47 -41.96
N THR A 34 -33.74 44.32 -41.95
CA THR A 34 -35.10 43.98 -42.40
C THR A 34 -35.21 44.20 -43.90
N ASN A 35 -35.00 43.17 -44.71
CA ASN A 35 -35.46 43.11 -46.11
C ASN A 35 -35.47 41.66 -46.63
N SER A 36 -36.36 40.83 -46.07
CA SER A 36 -37.17 39.80 -46.75
C SER A 36 -37.69 38.80 -45.71
N GLU A 37 -38.98 38.88 -45.36
CA GLU A 37 -39.60 37.96 -44.38
C GLU A 37 -39.43 36.48 -44.76
N ALA A 38 -39.27 36.19 -46.05
CA ALA A 38 -39.02 34.86 -46.59
C ALA A 38 -37.63 34.31 -46.21
N GLU A 39 -36.56 35.11 -46.28
CA GLU A 39 -35.23 34.65 -45.85
C GLU A 39 -35.19 34.47 -44.34
N ILE A 40 -35.82 35.37 -43.58
CA ILE A 40 -35.95 35.29 -42.11
C ILE A 40 -36.58 33.97 -41.67
N SER A 41 -37.68 33.58 -42.32
CA SER A 41 -38.37 32.33 -42.02
C SER A 41 -37.51 31.09 -42.34
N LYS A 42 -36.76 31.14 -43.45
CA LYS A 42 -35.84 30.07 -43.85
C LYS A 42 -34.67 29.93 -42.88
N THR A 43 -34.05 31.04 -42.45
CA THR A 43 -32.94 30.98 -41.49
C THR A 43 -33.41 30.53 -40.11
N LEU A 44 -34.60 30.94 -39.67
CA LEU A 44 -35.17 30.50 -38.39
C LEU A 44 -35.47 28.99 -38.37
N THR A 45 -35.95 28.44 -39.50
CA THR A 45 -36.23 26.99 -39.62
C THR A 45 -34.95 26.17 -39.67
N GLU A 46 -33.92 26.62 -40.39
CA GLU A 46 -32.58 26.02 -40.37
C GLU A 46 -31.98 26.07 -38.96
N LEU A 47 -32.04 27.22 -38.27
CA LEU A 47 -31.52 27.36 -36.91
C LEU A 47 -32.24 26.45 -35.90
N LYS A 48 -33.57 26.28 -36.04
CA LYS A 48 -34.34 25.31 -35.23
C LYS A 48 -33.91 23.87 -35.51
N LYS A 49 -33.64 23.53 -36.76
CA LYS A 49 -33.17 22.20 -37.16
C LYS A 49 -31.78 21.92 -36.57
N THR A 50 -30.82 22.82 -36.79
CA THR A 50 -29.46 22.71 -36.23
C THR A 50 -29.51 22.60 -34.71
N ARG A 51 -30.31 23.42 -34.02
CA ARG A 51 -30.46 23.35 -32.56
C ARG A 51 -30.97 21.98 -32.10
N LYS A 52 -31.91 21.37 -32.83
CA LYS A 52 -32.46 20.05 -32.48
C LYS A 52 -31.43 18.94 -32.72
N GLU A 53 -30.68 19.02 -33.81
CA GLU A 53 -29.58 18.08 -34.13
C GLU A 53 -28.47 18.17 -33.09
N THR A 54 -28.00 19.37 -32.77
CA THR A 54 -27.01 19.59 -31.71
C THR A 54 -27.52 19.07 -30.36
N LEU A 55 -28.78 19.33 -29.97
CA LEU A 55 -29.34 18.79 -28.72
C LEU A 55 -29.35 17.25 -28.69
N SER A 56 -29.61 16.62 -29.83
CA SER A 56 -29.58 15.16 -29.96
C SER A 56 -28.15 14.62 -29.78
N GLU A 57 -27.16 15.23 -30.43
CA GLU A 57 -25.75 14.85 -30.30
C GLU A 57 -25.26 15.00 -28.86
N ILE A 58 -25.65 16.08 -28.18
CA ILE A 58 -25.31 16.33 -26.78
C ILE A 58 -25.84 15.22 -25.88
N ASN A 59 -27.09 14.81 -26.10
CA ASN A 59 -27.69 13.74 -25.32
C ASN A 59 -27.01 12.39 -25.55
N LEU A 60 -26.60 12.10 -26.79
CA LEU A 60 -25.84 10.89 -27.11
C LEU A 60 -24.47 10.90 -26.42
N ILE A 61 -23.73 11.99 -26.55
CA ILE A 61 -22.41 12.18 -25.91
C ILE A 61 -22.53 12.06 -24.39
N LYS A 62 -23.53 12.72 -23.78
CA LYS A 62 -23.79 12.64 -22.34
C LYS A 62 -23.99 11.18 -21.91
N LYS A 63 -24.76 10.41 -22.69
CA LYS A 63 -25.01 8.99 -22.41
C LYS A 63 -23.74 8.15 -22.54
N GLU A 64 -22.93 8.39 -23.57
CA GLU A 64 -21.64 7.70 -23.77
C GLU A 64 -20.69 7.97 -22.60
N VAL A 65 -20.52 9.23 -22.20
CA VAL A 65 -19.65 9.63 -21.08
C VAL A 65 -20.14 9.02 -19.76
N LEU A 66 -21.44 9.01 -19.49
CA LEU A 66 -21.99 8.38 -18.29
C LEU A 66 -21.72 6.87 -18.26
N ASN A 67 -21.91 6.18 -19.39
CA ASN A 67 -21.63 4.75 -19.48
C ASN A 67 -20.13 4.44 -19.29
N GLU A 68 -19.25 5.24 -19.87
CA GLU A 68 -17.80 5.09 -19.68
C GLU A 68 -17.39 5.33 -18.22
N LEU A 69 -17.98 6.34 -17.57
CA LEU A 69 -17.75 6.63 -16.16
C LEU A 69 -18.23 5.50 -15.24
N ASP A 70 -19.42 4.94 -15.50
CA ASP A 70 -19.95 3.81 -14.74
C ASP A 70 -19.09 2.55 -14.92
N SER A 71 -18.62 2.31 -16.15
CA SER A 71 -17.68 1.21 -16.44
C SER A 71 -16.36 1.39 -15.70
N ALA A 72 -15.76 2.58 -15.76
CA ALA A 72 -14.53 2.90 -15.05
C ALA A 72 -14.68 2.70 -13.53
N ARG A 73 -15.78 3.21 -12.95
CA ARG A 73 -16.09 3.04 -11.54
C ARG A 73 -16.22 1.56 -11.16
N SER A 74 -16.94 0.77 -11.94
CA SER A 74 -17.13 -0.66 -11.71
C SER A 74 -15.79 -1.43 -11.74
N ASN A 75 -14.92 -1.10 -12.69
CA ASN A 75 -13.60 -1.72 -12.81
C ASN A 75 -12.70 -1.35 -11.62
N SER A 76 -12.64 -0.08 -11.24
CA SER A 76 -11.84 0.34 -10.08
C SER A 76 -12.32 -0.31 -8.77
N VAL A 77 -13.63 -0.48 -8.58
CA VAL A 77 -14.16 -1.19 -7.40
C VAL A 77 -13.73 -2.66 -7.38
N LYS A 78 -13.68 -3.33 -8.55
CA LYS A 78 -13.22 -4.71 -8.64
C LYS A 78 -11.73 -4.83 -8.33
N GLU A 79 -10.90 -3.94 -8.86
CA GLU A 79 -9.45 -3.90 -8.60
C GLU A 79 -9.17 -3.71 -7.11
N ILE A 80 -9.79 -2.71 -6.47
CA ILE A 80 -9.63 -2.46 -5.03
C ILE A 80 -10.04 -3.68 -4.19
N LYS A 81 -11.10 -4.38 -4.60
CA LYS A 81 -11.54 -5.59 -3.91
C LYS A 81 -10.52 -6.73 -4.05
N ALA A 82 -9.93 -6.88 -5.23
CA ALA A 82 -8.88 -7.88 -5.46
C ALA A 82 -7.63 -7.57 -4.63
N ASP A 83 -7.16 -6.32 -4.64
CA ASP A 83 -6.00 -5.88 -3.87
C ASP A 83 -6.20 -6.10 -2.38
N ARG A 84 -7.40 -5.80 -1.86
CA ARG A 84 -7.75 -6.06 -0.46
C ARG A 84 -7.67 -7.55 -0.11
N VAL A 85 -8.13 -8.43 -1.00
CA VAL A 85 -8.08 -9.88 -0.78
C VAL A 85 -6.64 -10.38 -0.79
N ASN A 86 -5.82 -9.91 -1.73
CA ASN A 86 -4.41 -10.26 -1.83
C ASN A 86 -3.64 -9.81 -0.59
N ALA A 87 -3.77 -8.54 -0.19
CA ALA A 87 -3.13 -8.01 1.01
C ALA A 87 -3.54 -8.77 2.28
N LEU A 88 -4.82 -9.15 2.40
CA LEU A 88 -5.28 -9.96 3.53
C LEU A 88 -4.66 -11.36 3.53
N SER A 89 -4.49 -11.96 2.35
CA SER A 89 -3.83 -13.26 2.19
C SER A 89 -2.35 -13.19 2.58
N GLU A 90 -1.65 -12.16 2.13
CA GLU A 90 -0.24 -11.91 2.47
C GLU A 90 -0.04 -11.72 3.98
N VAL A 91 -0.90 -10.92 4.63
CA VAL A 91 -0.84 -10.73 6.08
C VAL A 91 -1.09 -12.03 6.85
N LYS A 92 -2.02 -12.87 6.36
CA LYS A 92 -2.26 -14.18 6.98
C LYS A 92 -1.07 -15.12 6.81
N ALA A 93 -0.44 -15.14 5.63
CA ALA A 93 0.75 -15.94 5.37
C ALA A 93 1.90 -15.49 6.27
N ALA A 94 2.20 -14.18 6.32
CA ALA A 94 3.23 -13.61 7.19
C ALA A 94 2.98 -13.91 8.67
N LYS A 95 1.72 -13.84 9.12
CA LYS A 95 1.36 -14.24 10.49
C LYS A 95 1.66 -15.72 10.74
N GLN A 96 1.34 -16.60 9.81
CA GLN A 96 1.59 -18.03 9.95
C GLN A 96 3.09 -18.35 9.97
N GLU A 97 3.88 -17.72 9.11
CA GLU A 97 5.34 -17.83 9.10
C GLU A 97 5.97 -17.31 10.40
N ALA A 98 5.48 -16.18 10.92
CA ALA A 98 5.93 -15.64 12.19
C ALA A 98 5.61 -16.60 13.35
N LEU A 99 4.42 -17.19 13.37
CA LEU A 99 4.04 -18.20 14.37
C LEU A 99 4.88 -19.46 14.25
N GLN A 100 5.16 -19.93 13.04
CA GLN A 100 6.04 -21.08 12.82
C GLN A 100 7.47 -20.79 13.30
N THR A 101 7.99 -19.59 13.02
CA THR A 101 9.30 -19.15 13.48
C THR A 101 9.35 -19.06 15.02
N LEU A 102 8.31 -18.51 15.65
CA LEU A 102 8.22 -18.44 17.11
C LEU A 102 8.13 -19.83 17.74
N ASN A 103 7.35 -20.74 17.15
CA ASN A 103 7.26 -22.11 17.62
C ASN A 103 8.59 -22.84 17.45
N ALA A 104 9.30 -22.67 16.33
CA ALA A 104 10.63 -23.24 16.13
C ALA A 104 11.65 -22.69 17.14
N ALA A 105 11.57 -21.40 17.48
CA ALA A 105 12.43 -20.78 18.50
C ALA A 105 12.08 -21.23 19.94
N THR A 106 10.87 -21.72 20.18
CA THR A 106 10.47 -22.24 21.50
C THR A 106 10.65 -23.76 21.63
N ASP A 107 10.77 -24.47 20.51
CA ASP A 107 10.96 -25.94 20.44
C ASP A 107 12.43 -26.34 20.34
N GLU A 108 13.35 -25.39 20.15
CA GLU A 108 14.76 -25.64 20.46
C GLU A 108 14.89 -25.73 21.99
N ASP A 109 15.04 -26.96 22.49
CA ASP A 109 15.49 -27.28 23.84
C ASP A 109 16.68 -26.39 24.18
N GLY A 110 16.39 -25.25 24.82
CA GLY A 110 17.34 -24.26 25.26
C GLY A 110 18.47 -24.94 25.98
N LYS A 111 19.62 -25.06 25.33
CA LYS A 111 20.79 -25.66 25.98
C LYS A 111 21.28 -24.61 26.96
N ILE A 112 21.04 -24.86 28.24
CA ILE A 112 21.52 -24.01 29.31
C ILE A 112 22.97 -24.39 29.56
N TRP A 113 23.86 -23.41 29.59
CA TRP A 113 25.29 -23.64 29.77
C TRP A 113 25.79 -22.86 30.97
N LEU A 114 26.51 -23.54 31.85
CA LEU A 114 27.41 -22.88 32.80
C LEU A 114 28.72 -22.62 32.06
N VAL A 115 29.04 -21.34 31.86
CA VAL A 115 30.29 -20.91 31.24
C VAL A 115 31.26 -20.51 32.34
N MET A 116 32.40 -21.20 32.40
CA MET A 116 33.47 -20.89 33.34
C MET A 116 34.67 -20.37 32.56
N ARG A 117 35.14 -19.17 32.91
CA ARG A 117 36.35 -18.58 32.36
C ARG A 117 37.41 -18.50 33.44
N SER A 118 38.58 -19.07 33.18
CA SER A 118 39.76 -18.94 34.03
C SER A 118 40.78 -18.05 33.36
N SER A 119 41.22 -16.99 34.05
CA SER A 119 42.38 -16.20 33.66
C SER A 119 43.50 -16.38 34.67
N VAL A 120 44.57 -17.04 34.26
CA VAL A 120 45.82 -17.14 35.04
C VAL A 120 46.77 -16.02 34.64
N ASN A 121 47.51 -15.47 35.61
CA ASN A 121 48.48 -14.36 35.42
C ASN A 121 49.63 -14.65 34.42
N GLN A 122 49.66 -15.82 33.78
CA GLN A 122 50.66 -16.23 32.78
C GLN A 122 50.03 -16.58 31.41
N GLY A 123 48.98 -15.87 30.99
CA GLY A 123 48.63 -15.73 29.56
C GLY A 123 47.72 -16.81 28.94
N GLY A 124 47.12 -17.69 29.73
CA GLY A 124 46.11 -18.65 29.23
C GLY A 124 44.69 -18.25 29.64
N ASN A 125 43.83 -17.95 28.67
CA ASN A 125 42.38 -17.88 28.88
C ASN A 125 41.78 -19.24 28.49
N THR A 126 41.20 -19.97 29.45
CA THR A 126 40.42 -21.18 29.15
C THR A 126 38.94 -20.90 29.42
N ILE A 127 38.09 -21.30 28.47
CA ILE A 127 36.63 -21.25 28.60
C ILE A 127 36.14 -22.68 28.61
N GLN A 128 35.48 -23.08 29.70
CA GLN A 128 34.77 -24.35 29.79
C GLN A 128 33.27 -24.10 29.77
N LYS A 129 32.52 -25.00 29.12
CA LYS A 129 31.07 -24.94 29.03
C LYS A 129 30.51 -26.27 29.54
N ILE A 130 29.63 -26.22 30.52
CA ILE A 130 28.96 -27.40 31.08
C ILE A 130 27.46 -27.31 30.75
N PRO A 131 26.87 -28.32 30.07
CA PRO A 131 25.45 -28.31 29.76
C PRO A 131 24.59 -28.66 30.98
N PHE A 132 23.47 -27.96 31.12
CA PHE A 132 22.43 -28.19 32.12
C PHE A 132 21.07 -28.31 31.43
N SER A 133 20.16 -29.07 32.08
CA SER A 133 18.79 -29.27 31.58
C SER A 133 17.81 -28.18 32.02
N THR A 134 18.15 -27.39 33.03
CA THR A 134 17.30 -26.35 33.64
C THR A 134 18.16 -25.20 34.19
N MET A 135 17.58 -24.00 34.28
CA MET A 135 18.31 -22.80 34.71
C MET A 135 18.60 -22.86 36.21
N GLU A 136 17.65 -23.39 36.96
CA GLU A 136 17.73 -23.58 38.40
C GLU A 136 18.93 -24.45 38.78
N ARG A 137 19.12 -25.59 38.09
CA ARG A 137 20.30 -26.46 38.32
C ARG A 137 21.62 -25.80 37.93
N CYS A 138 21.61 -24.96 36.90
CA CYS A 138 22.81 -24.22 36.51
C CYS A 138 23.19 -23.22 37.61
N GLN A 139 22.22 -22.48 38.15
CA GLN A 139 22.43 -21.49 39.21
C GLN A 139 22.86 -22.15 40.54
N GLU A 140 22.28 -23.31 40.88
CA GLU A 140 22.72 -24.09 42.04
C GLU A 140 24.20 -24.50 41.92
N ALA A 141 24.61 -25.01 40.74
CA ALA A 141 26.00 -25.39 40.49
C ALA A 141 26.95 -24.18 40.47
N GLU A 142 26.49 -23.02 39.97
CA GLU A 142 27.23 -21.77 40.02
C GLU A 142 27.50 -21.34 41.47
N LEU A 143 26.48 -21.33 42.33
CA LEU A 143 26.60 -21.00 43.75
C LEU A 143 27.50 -21.99 44.51
N GLU A 144 27.42 -23.28 44.18
CA GLU A 144 28.29 -24.32 44.75
C GLU A 144 29.77 -24.11 44.37
N LEU A 145 30.03 -23.70 43.13
CA LEU A 145 31.38 -23.38 42.68
C LEU A 145 31.92 -22.09 43.31
N GLU A 146 31.11 -21.04 43.41
CA GLU A 146 31.49 -19.78 44.06
C GLU A 146 31.78 -19.95 45.55
N SER A 147 31.04 -20.84 46.22
CA SER A 147 31.23 -21.14 47.65
C SER A 147 32.40 -22.09 47.95
N SER A 148 33.01 -22.70 46.92
CA SER A 148 34.17 -23.57 47.10
C SER A 148 35.44 -22.77 47.41
N ASP A 149 36.16 -23.16 48.47
CA ASP A 149 37.44 -22.54 48.90
C ASP A 149 38.50 -22.48 47.79
N GLY A 150 38.43 -23.38 46.80
CA GLY A 150 39.32 -23.39 45.64
C GLY A 150 39.07 -22.25 44.64
N PHE A 151 37.88 -21.68 44.65
CA PHE A 151 37.39 -20.60 43.78
C PHE A 151 37.51 -19.23 44.46
N ALA A 152 37.17 -19.15 45.76
CA ALA A 152 37.34 -17.97 46.60
C ALA A 152 38.81 -17.73 47.06
N GLY A 153 39.70 -18.70 46.84
CA GLY A 153 41.10 -18.66 47.24
C GLY A 153 41.99 -17.79 46.36
N ARG A 154 42.43 -16.66 46.90
CA ARG A 154 43.54 -15.75 46.51
C ARG A 154 44.24 -16.07 45.16
N ASN A 155 44.11 -15.12 44.21
CA ASN A 155 44.84 -14.98 42.93
C ASN A 155 44.33 -15.75 41.68
N ARG A 156 43.04 -16.06 41.57
CA ARG A 156 42.49 -16.56 40.30
C ARG A 156 41.24 -15.77 39.88
N PHE A 157 41.31 -15.15 38.70
CA PHE A 157 40.17 -14.49 38.08
C PHE A 157 39.33 -15.56 37.39
N PHE A 158 38.47 -16.21 38.16
CA PHE A 158 37.44 -17.07 37.60
C PHE A 158 36.13 -16.28 37.46
N PHE A 159 35.45 -16.48 36.33
CA PHE A 159 34.12 -15.94 36.10
C PHE A 159 33.22 -17.08 35.68
N THR A 160 32.14 -17.27 36.42
CA THR A 160 31.06 -18.18 36.07
C THR A 160 29.86 -17.37 35.61
N MET A 161 29.09 -17.92 34.68
CA MET A 161 27.76 -17.45 34.39
C MET A 161 26.91 -18.55 33.77
N CYS A 162 25.66 -18.62 34.18
CA CYS A 162 24.64 -19.39 33.47
C CYS A 162 24.09 -18.61 32.27
N ILE A 163 24.10 -19.24 31.10
CA ILE A 163 23.56 -18.70 29.85
C ILE A 163 22.46 -19.62 29.35
N ASP A 164 21.29 -19.06 29.11
CA ASP A 164 20.21 -19.71 28.37
C ASP A 164 20.39 -19.38 26.87
N ALA A 165 20.64 -20.40 26.05
CA ALA A 165 20.85 -20.25 24.61
C ALA A 165 19.56 -20.52 23.81
N ARG A 166 18.42 -20.05 24.32
CA ARG A 166 17.14 -19.93 23.61
C ARG A 166 17.08 -18.66 22.76
#